data_AF-A0A3A8NUL6-F1
#
_entry.id   AF-A0A3A8NUL6-F1
#
_cell.length_a   1.000
_cell.length_b   1.000
_cell.length_c   1.000
_cell.angle_alpha   90.00
_cell.angle_beta   90.00
_cell.angle_gamma   90.00
#
_symmetry.space_group_name_H-M   'P 1'
#
loop_
_entity.id
_entity.type
_entity.pdbx_description
1 polymer ?
#
loop_
_entity_poly.entity_id
_entity_poly.type
_entity_poly.pdbx_seq_one_letter_code
_entity_poly.pdbx_strand_id
1 'polypeptide(L)'
;MLGEGRAVDIQSPDSLGSASDWLRDVTHVFFAAYQERPDAADLTQVNVALLRNTVEALEKHAPGFRHVSFIQGGKTYGAQFGLSKTPAKETDPRRARTPSSPT
;
A
#
# COMPACT_ATOMS: atom_id res chain seq x y z
N MET A 1 -25.87 5.65 -7.91
CA MET A 1 -25.02 6.83 -8.14
C MET A 1 -23.60 6.31 -8.30
N LEU A 2 -23.08 6.21 -9.52
CA LEU A 2 -21.67 5.90 -9.72
C LEU A 2 -20.91 7.19 -9.40
N GLY A 3 -20.01 7.16 -8.40
CA GLY A 3 -19.17 8.31 -8.11
C GLY A 3 -18.30 8.66 -9.32
N GLU A 4 -18.04 9.94 -9.54
CA GLU A 4 -17.10 10.36 -10.57
C GLU A 4 -15.68 9.91 -10.18
N GLY A 5 -14.94 9.36 -11.14
CA GLY A 5 -13.55 8.94 -10.95
C GLY A 5 -12.58 10.02 -11.41
N ARG A 6 -11.47 10.18 -10.69
CA ARG A 6 -10.34 11.05 -11.10
C ARG A 6 -9.13 10.19 -11.44
N ALA A 7 -8.59 10.35 -12.64
CA ALA A 7 -7.31 9.74 -13.01
C ALA A 7 -6.17 10.55 -12.35
N VAL A 8 -5.34 9.87 -11.56
CA VAL A 8 -4.15 10.43 -10.91
C VAL A 8 -3.07 9.34 -10.89
N ASP A 9 -1.83 9.72 -11.19
CA ASP A 9 -0.69 8.83 -11.02
C ASP A 9 -0.06 9.04 -9.64
N ILE A 10 -0.28 8.09 -8.74
CA ILE A 10 0.24 8.14 -7.37
C ILE A 10 1.74 7.83 -7.26
N GLN A 11 2.41 7.45 -8.35
CA GLN A 11 3.88 7.42 -8.41
C GLN A 11 4.50 8.80 -8.61
N SER A 12 3.72 9.76 -9.09
CA SER A 12 4.16 11.12 -9.37
C SER A 12 3.59 12.10 -8.34
N PRO A 13 4.41 12.65 -7.42
CA PRO A 13 3.97 13.68 -6.48
C PRO A 13 3.32 14.89 -7.17
N ASP A 14 3.80 15.25 -8.36
CA ASP A 14 3.26 16.37 -9.14
C ASP A 14 1.85 16.09 -9.68
N SER A 15 1.54 14.83 -10.03
CA SER A 15 0.20 14.42 -10.46
C SER A 15 -0.81 14.57 -9.31
N LEU A 16 -0.42 14.20 -8.10
CA LEU A 16 -1.22 14.37 -6.88
C LEU A 16 -1.44 15.85 -6.54
N GLY A 17 -0.39 16.67 -6.64
CA GLY A 17 -0.51 18.12 -6.44
C GLY A 17 -1.48 18.78 -7.43
N SER A 18 -1.49 18.31 -8.68
CA SER A 18 -2.42 18.78 -9.73
C SER A 18 -3.87 18.34 -9.52
N ALA A 19 -4.13 17.44 -8.57
CA ALA A 19 -5.46 16.97 -8.18
C ALA A 19 -5.88 17.48 -6.79
N SER A 20 -5.20 18.48 -6.22
CA SER A 20 -5.41 18.99 -4.86
C SER A 20 -6.87 19.36 -4.56
N ASP A 21 -7.57 20.00 -5.51
CA ASP A 21 -8.99 20.35 -5.36
C ASP A 21 -9.88 19.11 -5.14
N TRP A 22 -9.54 18.00 -5.79
CA TRP A 22 -10.27 16.73 -5.66
C TRP A 22 -9.93 16.02 -4.34
N LEU A 23 -8.70 16.21 -3.84
CA LEU A 23 -8.26 15.65 -2.56
C LEU A 23 -8.82 16.40 -1.35
N ARG A 24 -9.18 17.67 -1.51
CA ARG A 24 -9.54 18.59 -0.41
C ARG A 24 -10.56 18.03 0.58
N ASP A 25 -11.59 17.37 0.07
CA ASP A 25 -12.71 16.87 0.88
C ASP A 25 -12.55 15.38 1.27
N VAL A 26 -11.41 14.76 0.93
CA VAL A 26 -11.11 13.37 1.29
C VAL A 26 -10.87 13.26 2.80
N THR A 27 -11.61 12.36 3.45
CA THR A 27 -11.46 12.09 4.90
C THR A 27 -10.95 10.68 5.19
N HIS A 28 -11.30 9.71 4.35
CA HIS A 28 -10.98 8.30 4.52
C HIS A 28 -10.47 7.73 3.19
N VAL A 29 -9.40 6.93 3.26
CA VAL A 29 -8.81 6.29 2.09
C VAL A 29 -8.81 4.77 2.26
N PHE A 30 -9.27 4.07 1.23
CA PHE A 30 -9.11 2.63 1.08
C PHE A 30 -7.95 2.37 0.13
N PHE A 31 -6.77 2.11 0.67
CA PHE A 31 -5.56 1.93 -0.13
C PHE A 31 -5.44 0.47 -0.56
N ALA A 32 -5.76 0.21 -1.83
CA ALA A 32 -5.72 -1.10 -2.47
C ALA A 32 -4.73 -1.18 -3.65
N ALA A 33 -3.88 -0.16 -3.82
CA ALA A 33 -2.92 -0.10 -4.90
C ALA A 33 -1.72 -1.02 -4.62
N TYR A 34 -1.27 -1.71 -5.67
CA TYR A 34 -0.11 -2.59 -5.64
C TYR A 34 0.52 -2.63 -7.03
N GLN A 35 1.84 -2.72 -7.09
CA GLN A 35 2.54 -2.99 -8.34
C GLN A 35 3.61 -4.06 -8.17
N GLU A 36 3.47 -5.14 -8.93
CA GLU A 36 4.44 -6.24 -8.93
C GLU A 36 5.76 -5.80 -9.57
N ARG A 37 6.86 -6.29 -9.00
CA ARG A 37 8.22 -6.17 -9.53
C ARG A 37 8.94 -7.50 -9.32
N PRO A 38 9.81 -7.90 -10.26
CA PRO A 38 10.53 -9.16 -10.15
C PRO A 38 11.59 -9.14 -9.04
N ASP A 39 12.24 -7.99 -8.83
CA ASP A 39 13.19 -7.80 -7.73
C ASP A 39 12.47 -7.37 -6.45
N ALA A 40 12.89 -7.95 -5.32
CA ALA A 40 12.26 -7.74 -4.02
C ALA A 40 12.53 -6.33 -3.44
N ALA A 41 13.71 -5.77 -3.69
CA ALA A 41 14.04 -4.41 -3.26
C ALA A 41 13.24 -3.40 -4.09
N ASP A 42 13.17 -3.58 -5.41
CA ASP A 42 12.35 -2.75 -6.29
C ASP A 42 10.86 -2.84 -5.96
N LEU A 43 10.35 -4.06 -5.71
CA LEU A 43 8.97 -4.29 -5.27
C LEU A 43 8.66 -3.49 -4.00
N THR A 44 9.58 -3.54 -3.03
CA THR A 44 9.44 -2.80 -1.77
C THR A 44 9.46 -1.30 -2.02
N GLN A 45 10.46 -0.81 -2.75
CA GLN A 45 10.65 0.60 -3.04
C GLN A 45 9.43 1.20 -3.75
N VAL A 46 8.95 0.55 -4.81
CA VAL A 46 7.80 1.02 -5.59
C VAL A 46 6.53 1.04 -4.74
N ASN A 47 6.20 -0.04 -4.04
CA ASN A 47 4.95 -0.10 -3.28
C ASN A 47 4.95 0.81 -2.04
N VAL A 48 6.12 1.01 -1.40
CA VAL A 48 6.27 2.01 -0.34
C VAL A 48 6.07 3.43 -0.89
N ALA A 49 6.62 3.73 -2.08
CA ALA A 49 6.44 5.04 -2.70
C ALA A 49 4.97 5.35 -3.03
N LEU A 50 4.21 4.37 -3.53
CA LEU A 50 2.76 4.54 -3.79
C LEU A 50 2.02 5.02 -2.53
N LEU A 51 2.23 4.34 -1.40
CA LEU A 51 1.57 4.67 -0.14
C LEU A 51 2.08 6.02 0.41
N ARG A 52 3.40 6.23 0.40
CA ARG A 52 4.02 7.47 0.90
C ARG A 52 3.49 8.69 0.17
N ASN A 53 3.59 8.70 -1.17
CA ASN A 53 3.14 9.82 -1.98
C ASN A 53 1.67 10.14 -1.73
N THR A 54 0.83 9.10 -1.63
CA THR A 54 -0.60 9.26 -1.36
C THR A 54 -0.85 9.92 0.00
N VAL A 55 -0.20 9.43 1.06
CA VAL A 55 -0.36 9.97 2.43
C VAL A 55 0.17 11.41 2.50
N GLU A 56 1.36 11.68 1.97
CA GLU A 56 1.94 13.03 1.98
C GLU A 56 1.06 14.04 1.21
N ALA A 57 0.47 13.64 0.08
CA ALA A 57 -0.46 14.49 -0.65
C ALA A 57 -1.75 14.78 0.14
N LEU A 58 -2.30 13.78 0.84
CA LEU A 58 -3.49 13.94 1.68
C LEU A 58 -3.21 14.83 2.88
N GLU A 59 -2.09 14.62 3.57
CA GLU A 59 -1.68 15.49 4.69
C GLU A 59 -1.53 16.96 4.24
N LYS A 60 -1.02 17.17 3.02
CA LYS A 60 -0.83 18.52 2.46
C LYS A 60 -2.12 19.17 1.96
N HIS A 61 -3.01 18.41 1.34
CA HIS A 61 -4.13 18.97 0.57
C HIS A 61 -5.51 18.68 1.15
N ALA A 62 -5.65 17.69 2.03
CA ALA A 62 -6.91 17.24 2.60
C ALA A 62 -6.97 17.58 4.11
N PRO A 63 -7.37 18.80 4.50
CA PRO A 63 -7.39 19.23 5.91
C PRO A 63 -8.33 18.38 6.80
N GLY A 64 -9.28 17.68 6.20
CA GLY A 64 -10.20 16.76 6.87
C GLY A 64 -9.73 15.31 6.91
N PHE A 65 -8.51 14.99 6.49
CA PHE A 65 -8.01 13.61 6.46
C PHE A 65 -7.96 12.98 7.86
N ARG A 66 -8.49 11.76 8.00
CA ARG A 66 -8.64 11.07 9.30
C ARG A 66 -8.07 9.66 9.31
N HIS A 67 -8.20 8.91 8.22
CA HIS A 67 -8.01 7.47 8.27
C HIS A 67 -7.55 6.86 6.95
N VAL A 68 -6.69 5.85 7.05
CA VAL A 68 -6.30 4.97 5.94
C VAL A 68 -6.61 3.53 6.32
N SER A 69 -7.46 2.89 5.53
CA SER A 69 -7.60 1.44 5.51
C SER A 69 -6.61 0.88 4.50
N PHE A 70 -5.51 0.31 5.00
CA PHE A 70 -4.46 -0.27 4.16
C PHE A 70 -4.72 -1.76 3.93
N ILE A 71 -5.01 -2.13 2.68
CA ILE A 71 -5.33 -3.52 2.32
C ILE A 71 -4.03 -4.30 2.08
N GLN A 72 -3.88 -5.40 2.82
CA GLN A 72 -2.74 -6.31 2.78
C GLN A 72 -3.19 -7.75 2.53
N GLY A 73 -2.26 -8.70 2.47
CA GLY A 73 -2.58 -10.10 2.21
C GLY A 73 -1.64 -11.12 2.86
N GLY A 74 -1.81 -12.38 2.43
CA GLY A 74 -1.13 -13.55 2.98
C GLY A 74 0.41 -13.51 2.95
N LYS A 75 1.00 -12.61 2.15
CA LYS A 75 2.46 -12.44 2.06
C LYS A 75 3.09 -12.05 3.42
N THR A 76 2.33 -11.38 4.30
CA THR A 76 2.75 -11.05 5.67
C THR A 76 2.99 -12.29 6.53
N TYR A 77 2.25 -13.37 6.26
CA TYR A 77 2.32 -14.62 7.03
C TYR A 77 3.25 -15.66 6.40
N GLY A 78 3.87 -15.34 5.26
CA GLY A 78 4.82 -16.21 4.55
C GLY A 78 4.20 -17.06 3.44
N ALA A 79 3.01 -16.72 2.93
CA ALA A 79 2.36 -17.47 1.85
C ALA A 79 3.23 -17.60 0.57
N GLN A 80 4.14 -16.67 0.33
CA GLN A 80 5.12 -16.69 -0.75
C GLN A 80 6.24 -17.73 -0.58
N PHE A 81 6.38 -18.31 0.61
CA PHE A 81 7.42 -19.31 0.95
C PHE A 81 6.84 -20.71 1.22
N GLY A 82 5.55 -20.93 0.97
CA GLY A 82 4.87 -22.21 1.18
C GLY A 82 3.96 -22.25 2.41
N LEU A 83 3.79 -23.45 3.00
CA LEU A 83 2.85 -23.65 4.11
C LEU A 83 3.20 -22.76 5.31
N SER A 84 2.21 -21.96 5.69
CA SER A 84 2.26 -21.06 6.83
C SER A 84 1.36 -21.59 7.94
N LYS A 85 1.56 -21.13 9.18
CA LYS A 85 0.69 -21.50 10.31
C LYS A 85 -0.76 -21.15 9.98
N THR A 86 -1.68 -22.09 10.21
CA THR A 86 -3.13 -21.90 9.99
C THR A 86 -3.93 -22.29 11.24
N PRO A 87 -4.88 -21.46 11.71
CA PRO A 87 -5.20 -20.13 11.19
C PRO A 87 -4.06 -19.15 11.48
N ALA A 88 -3.72 -18.31 10.49
CA ALA A 88 -2.80 -17.20 10.68
C ALA A 88 -3.45 -16.15 11.59
N LYS A 89 -2.67 -15.56 12.49
CA LYS A 89 -3.11 -14.51 13.40
C LYS A 89 -2.24 -13.27 13.27
N GLU A 90 -2.80 -12.10 13.55
CA GLU A 90 -2.09 -10.81 13.52
C GLU A 90 -0.94 -10.74 14.54
N THR A 91 -1.01 -11.58 15.57
CA THR A 91 0.05 -11.74 16.57
C THR A 91 1.17 -12.69 16.15
N ASP A 92 1.03 -13.38 15.01
CA ASP A 92 2.08 -14.25 14.49
C ASP A 92 3.28 -13.40 14.00
N PRO A 93 4.52 -13.84 14.26
CA PRO A 93 5.69 -13.12 13.79
C PRO A 93 5.72 -13.05 12.27
N ARG A 94 6.18 -11.93 11.71
CA ARG A 94 6.46 -11.84 10.27
C ARG A 94 7.46 -12.92 9.90
N ARG A 95 7.10 -13.81 8.98
CA ARG A 95 8.04 -14.80 8.43
C ARG A 95 9.01 -14.10 7.48
N ALA A 96 10.24 -13.88 7.95
CA ALA A 96 11.35 -13.61 7.07
C ALA A 96 11.74 -14.89 6.30
N ARG A 97 12.40 -14.74 5.14
CA ARG A 97 13.02 -15.87 4.46
C ARG A 97 14.03 -16.52 5.41
N THR A 98 13.71 -17.67 5.98
CA THR A 98 14.74 -18.53 6.58
C THR A 98 15.65 -19.04 5.46
N PRO A 99 16.99 -19.01 5.62
CA PRO A 99 17.87 -19.68 4.67
C PRO A 99 17.39 -21.12 4.51
N SER A 100 17.27 -21.61 3.27
CA SER A 100 17.03 -23.03 3.03
C SER A 100 18.12 -23.81 3.76
N SER A 101 17.74 -24.82 4.54
CA SER A 101 18.68 -25.80 5.07
C SER A 101 19.56 -26.31 3.93
N PRO A 102 20.90 -26.37 4.09
CA PRO A 102 21.74 -26.98 3.09
C PRO A 102 21.28 -28.43 2.91
N THR A 103 21.05 -28.80 1.65
CA THR A 103 20.83 -30.20 1.25
C THR A 103 22.16 -30.92 1.20
#